data_AF-A0A165KLD0-F1
#
_entry.id   AF-A0A165KLD0-F1
#
_cell.length_a   1.000
_cell.length_b   1.000
_cell.length_c   1.000
_cell.angle_alpha   90.00
_cell.angle_beta   90.00
_cell.angle_gamma   90.00
#
_symmetry.space_group_name_H-M   'P 1'
#
loop_
_entity.id
_entity.type
_entity.pdbx_description
1 polymer ?
#
loop_
_entity_poly.entity_id
_entity_poly.type
_entity_poly.pdbx_seq_one_letter_code
_entity_poly.pdbx_strand_id
1 'polypeptide(L)'
;MRASCIIPFIVAILSAAPALTLPLPDVVSYVEGLVYRDFPTAQHNEHSETWRVHAHEHGLERGTGAGGRHTSFHDARELVLAEMLARAIEESEDLYLRDLEEREYEEQMLWARGMANSEKKKIEAALDVMAGRDLGFTWGSNWQKAHNANTSQLGGYKPGSRKDSAAPHKYHVGIFSAANKNIQGKPLVEAEFSKEPTSKQAVDALVSALNKA
;
A
#
# COMPACT_ATOMS: atom_id res chain seq x y z
N MET A 1 4.65 46.27 8.59
CA MET A 1 3.73 45.80 7.52
C MET A 1 4.04 44.34 7.23
N ARG A 2 3.00 43.50 7.27
CA ARG A 2 2.91 42.08 6.87
C ARG A 2 3.72 41.05 7.68
N ALA A 3 3.23 40.73 8.87
CA ALA A 3 3.47 39.46 9.56
C ALA A 3 2.16 39.05 10.26
N SER A 4 1.14 38.67 9.50
CA SER A 4 -0.15 38.25 10.07
C SER A 4 -0.92 37.32 9.11
N CYS A 5 -0.20 36.50 8.34
CA CYS A 5 -0.80 35.70 7.27
C CYS A 5 -0.47 34.19 7.33
N ILE A 6 0.33 33.72 8.28
CA ILE A 6 0.80 32.31 8.29
C ILE A 6 -0.17 31.39 9.05
N ILE A 7 -0.81 31.90 10.11
CA ILE A 7 -1.73 31.11 10.97
C ILE A 7 -2.97 30.56 10.23
N PRO A 8 -3.66 31.29 9.33
CA PRO A 8 -4.82 30.71 8.62
C PRO A 8 -4.44 29.69 7.54
N PHE A 9 -3.17 29.61 7.13
CA PHE A 9 -2.73 28.65 6.10
C PHE A 9 -2.55 27.24 6.67
N ILE A 10 -2.09 27.11 7.92
CA ILE A 10 -1.94 25.82 8.62
C ILE A 10 -3.32 25.22 8.94
N VAL A 11 -4.31 26.05 9.30
CA VAL A 11 -5.69 25.59 9.55
C VAL A 11 -6.40 25.17 8.25
N ALA A 12 -6.07 25.78 7.10
CA ALA A 12 -6.64 25.42 5.80
C ALA A 12 -6.11 24.08 5.27
N ILE A 13 -4.85 23.73 5.52
CA ILE A 13 -4.27 22.43 5.14
C ILE A 13 -4.92 21.28 5.94
N LEU A 14 -5.23 21.50 7.21
CA LEU A 14 -5.96 20.53 8.04
C LEU A 14 -7.45 20.36 7.66
N SER A 15 -8.02 21.31 6.91
CA SER A 15 -9.44 21.29 6.49
C SER A 15 -9.67 20.66 5.11
N ALA A 16 -8.63 20.57 4.27
CA ALA A 16 -8.75 20.08 2.89
C ALA A 16 -8.42 18.58 2.69
N ALA A 17 -8.00 17.87 3.74
CA ALA A 17 -7.76 16.44 3.66
C ALA A 17 -9.11 15.67 3.69
N PRO A 18 -9.47 14.90 2.65
CA PRO A 18 -10.69 14.12 2.65
C PRO A 18 -10.62 13.06 3.74
N ALA A 19 -11.52 13.18 4.72
CA ALA A 19 -11.92 12.21 5.76
C ALA A 19 -11.16 10.87 5.75
N LEU A 20 -9.88 10.89 6.13
CA LEU A 20 -9.16 9.72 6.59
C LEU A 20 -9.48 9.59 8.07
N THR A 21 -10.52 8.82 8.37
CA THR A 21 -10.95 8.46 9.72
C THR A 21 -9.91 7.51 10.33
N LEU A 22 -8.71 7.99 10.57
CA LEU A 22 -7.74 7.31 11.42
C LEU A 22 -8.08 7.66 12.87
N PRO A 23 -8.16 6.67 13.79
CA PRO A 23 -8.23 6.96 15.20
C PRO A 23 -6.91 7.61 15.59
N LEU A 24 -6.94 8.93 15.83
CA LEU A 24 -5.85 9.69 16.40
C LEU A 24 -6.01 9.72 17.93
N PRO A 25 -5.45 8.78 18.71
CA PRO A 25 -4.97 9.13 20.02
C PRO A 25 -3.57 9.78 19.86
N ASP A 26 -3.37 10.89 20.56
CA ASP A 26 -2.05 11.34 21.03
C ASP A 26 -1.05 12.08 20.13
N VAL A 27 -1.44 12.68 18.99
CA VAL A 27 -0.52 13.65 18.34
C VAL A 27 -0.31 14.90 19.21
N VAL A 28 -1.35 15.37 19.91
CA VAL A 28 -1.24 16.51 20.85
C VAL A 28 -0.36 16.15 22.05
N SER A 29 -0.53 14.95 22.61
CA SER A 29 0.22 14.47 23.77
C SER A 29 1.71 14.23 23.47
N TYR A 30 2.04 13.81 22.25
CA TYR A 30 3.42 13.62 21.81
C TYR A 30 4.15 14.96 21.62
N VAL A 31 3.46 15.97 21.09
CA VAL A 31 4.02 17.33 20.91
C VAL A 31 4.18 18.03 22.27
N GLU A 32 3.23 17.88 23.21
CA GLU A 32 3.39 18.45 24.56
C GLU A 32 4.51 17.76 25.37
N GLY A 33 4.75 16.47 25.15
CA GLY A 33 5.83 15.72 25.82
C GLY A 33 7.25 16.07 25.35
N LEU A 34 7.41 16.40 24.06
CA LEU A 34 8.70 16.81 23.47
C LEU A 34 9.11 18.24 23.87
N VAL A 35 8.14 19.13 24.08
CA VAL A 35 8.40 20.52 24.50
C VAL A 35 8.97 20.59 25.93
N TYR A 36 8.84 19.55 26.76
CA TYR A 36 9.30 19.57 28.17
C TYR A 36 10.57 18.78 28.47
N ARG A 37 11.11 17.98 27.54
CA ARG A 37 12.24 17.08 27.85
C ARG A 37 13.64 17.62 27.55
N ASP A 38 13.81 18.53 26.59
CA ASP A 38 15.13 18.98 26.14
C ASP A 38 15.36 20.50 26.21
N PHE A 39 14.62 21.22 27.07
CA PHE A 39 15.04 22.58 27.40
C PHE A 39 16.26 22.51 28.33
N PRO A 40 17.41 23.10 27.96
CA PRO A 40 18.54 23.22 28.87
C PRO A 40 18.05 23.94 30.13
N THR A 41 18.37 23.39 31.29
CA THR A 41 17.96 23.92 32.58
C THR A 41 18.46 25.36 32.68
N ALA A 42 17.57 26.30 32.45
CA ALA A 42 17.83 27.72 32.54
C ALA A 42 18.15 28.04 34.01
N GLN A 43 19.44 28.15 34.35
CA GLN A 43 19.84 28.64 35.68
C GLN A 43 19.43 30.11 35.79
N HIS A 44 18.38 30.34 36.57
CA HIS A 44 17.92 31.67 36.94
C HIS A 44 18.98 32.34 37.82
N ASN A 45 19.72 33.30 37.25
CA ASN A 45 20.60 34.16 38.01
C ASN A 45 19.78 35.37 38.48
N GLU A 46 19.44 35.41 39.77
CA GLU A 46 18.52 36.39 40.39
C GLU A 46 18.99 37.85 40.28
N HIS A 47 20.19 38.11 39.75
CA HIS A 47 20.76 39.45 39.65
C HIS A 47 20.89 40.02 38.23
N SER A 48 20.41 39.33 37.19
CA SER A 48 20.38 39.91 35.86
C SER A 48 19.23 39.38 35.02
N GLU A 49 18.29 40.27 34.64
CA GLU A 49 17.23 40.01 33.64
C GLU A 49 17.77 39.83 32.21
N THR A 50 18.94 39.21 32.03
CA THR A 50 19.53 38.98 30.71
C THR A 50 20.03 37.55 30.59
N TRP A 51 19.32 36.76 29.79
CA TRP A 51 19.76 35.43 29.36
C TRP A 51 20.77 35.60 28.21
N ARG A 52 22.04 35.23 28.41
CA ARG A 52 23.03 35.16 27.32
C ARG A 52 22.93 33.81 26.64
N VAL A 53 22.41 33.79 25.42
CA VAL A 53 22.54 32.65 24.51
C VAL A 53 23.92 32.74 23.86
N HIS A 54 24.80 31.78 24.13
CA HIS A 54 26.08 31.66 23.43
C HIS A 54 25.84 31.18 22.00
N ALA A 55 25.60 32.11 21.08
CA ALA A 55 25.65 31.81 19.65
C ALA A 55 27.12 31.61 19.26
N HIS A 56 27.43 30.44 18.68
CA HIS A 56 28.75 30.13 18.16
C HIS A 56 28.99 30.98 16.90
N GLU A 57 29.74 32.07 17.05
CA GLU A 57 30.03 33.04 15.98
C GLU A 57 30.96 32.41 14.92
N HIS A 58 30.39 31.97 13.79
CA HIS A 58 31.14 31.92 12.54
C HIS A 58 31.16 33.34 11.94
N GLY A 59 32.37 33.88 11.79
CA GLY A 59 32.63 35.29 11.51
C GLY A 59 31.89 35.86 10.30
N LEU A 60 31.17 36.95 10.53
CA LEU A 60 30.73 37.89 9.50
C LEU A 60 31.29 39.29 9.81
N GLU A 61 31.77 39.93 8.75
CA GLU A 61 32.49 41.20 8.75
C GLU A 61 31.69 42.37 9.33
N ARG A 62 32.42 43.29 10.00
CA ARG A 62 31.86 44.47 10.67
C ARG A 62 31.40 45.52 9.67
N GLY A 63 30.10 45.55 9.38
CA GLY A 63 29.42 46.71 8.81
C GLY A 63 28.90 47.64 9.91
N THR A 64 29.48 48.84 10.04
CA THR A 64 28.99 49.91 10.93
C THR A 64 27.79 50.62 10.29
N GLY A 65 26.60 50.07 10.51
CA GLY A 65 25.32 50.70 10.15
C GLY A 65 24.38 50.71 11.36
N ALA A 66 24.23 51.87 11.99
CA ALA A 66 23.37 52.07 13.15
C ALA A 66 21.89 51.90 12.77
N GLY A 67 21.32 50.76 13.16
CA GLY A 67 19.93 50.41 12.92
C GLY A 67 19.63 49.02 13.48
N GLY A 68 19.95 48.81 14.76
CA GLY A 68 19.74 47.54 15.45
C GLY A 68 18.24 47.23 15.53
N ARG A 69 17.74 46.41 14.60
CA ARG A 69 16.42 45.81 14.73
C ARG A 69 16.50 44.80 15.87
N HIS A 70 15.90 45.16 17.01
CA HIS A 70 15.60 44.21 18.09
C HIS A 70 14.63 43.17 17.54
N THR A 71 15.13 42.01 17.14
CA THR A 71 14.30 40.81 17.00
C THR A 71 13.84 40.43 18.41
N SER A 72 12.53 40.44 18.64
CA SER A 72 11.98 40.14 19.94
C SER A 72 12.20 38.65 20.25
N PHE A 73 12.31 38.28 21.53
CA PHE A 73 12.44 36.87 21.94
C PHE A 73 11.29 36.00 21.40
N HIS A 74 10.13 36.61 21.17
CA HIS A 74 8.98 35.99 20.53
C HIS A 74 9.29 35.54 19.10
N ASP A 75 10.05 36.33 18.33
CA ASP A 75 10.40 36.00 16.94
C ASP A 75 11.37 34.80 16.88
N ALA A 76 12.28 34.68 17.85
CA ALA A 76 13.22 33.55 17.93
C ALA A 76 12.50 32.23 18.26
N ARG A 77 11.49 32.25 19.13
CA ARG A 77 10.70 31.05 19.47
C ARG A 77 9.89 30.55 18.28
N GLU A 78 9.25 31.45 17.55
CA GLU A 78 8.47 31.12 16.36
C GLU A 78 9.35 30.50 15.26
N LEU A 79 10.59 30.99 15.10
CA LEU A 79 11.55 30.42 14.16
C LEU A 79 11.96 29.00 14.53
N VAL A 80 12.26 28.74 15.81
CA VAL A 80 12.62 27.38 16.28
C VAL A 80 11.44 26.42 16.13
N LEU A 81 10.22 26.85 16.45
CA LEU A 81 9.01 26.04 16.27
C LEU A 81 8.76 25.74 14.80
N ALA A 82 8.93 26.72 13.91
CA ALA A 82 8.79 26.52 12.48
C ALA A 82 9.83 25.52 11.94
N GLU A 83 11.08 25.59 12.40
CA GLU A 83 12.13 24.65 11.99
C GLU A 83 11.87 23.23 12.52
N MET A 84 11.41 23.10 13.77
CA MET A 84 11.02 21.80 14.33
C MET A 84 9.84 21.19 13.58
N LEU A 85 8.83 21.99 13.23
CA LEU A 85 7.68 21.52 12.44
C LEU A 85 8.09 21.12 11.04
N ALA A 86 8.97 21.87 10.38
CA ALA A 86 9.47 21.53 9.06
C ALA A 86 10.19 20.18 9.06
N ARG A 87 11.09 19.94 10.04
CA ARG A 87 11.78 18.64 10.19
C ARG A 87 10.82 17.50 10.48
N ALA A 88 9.83 17.72 11.35
CA ALA A 88 8.84 16.69 11.66
C ALA A 88 8.00 16.31 10.43
N ILE A 89 7.70 17.27 9.55
CA ILE A 89 7.00 17.02 8.28
C ILE A 89 7.89 16.20 7.34
N GLU A 90 9.14 16.61 7.12
CA GLU A 90 10.09 15.87 6.27
C GLU A 90 10.29 14.42 6.74
N GLU A 91 10.50 14.21 8.06
CA GLU A 91 10.64 12.86 8.63
C GLU A 91 9.37 12.01 8.45
N SER A 92 8.20 12.62 8.51
CA SER A 92 6.92 11.92 8.29
C SER A 92 6.72 11.51 6.83
N GLU A 93 7.18 12.34 5.88
CA GLU A 93 7.13 12.01 4.46
C GLU A 93 8.09 10.85 4.12
N ASP A 94 9.31 10.87 4.63
CA ASP A 94 10.28 9.78 4.44
C ASP A 94 9.78 8.44 4.99
N LEU A 95 9.15 8.46 6.18
CA LEU A 95 8.53 7.25 6.77
C LEU A 95 7.38 6.73 5.91
N TYR A 96 6.54 7.63 5.39
CA TYR A 96 5.44 7.26 4.50
C TYR A 96 5.92 6.65 3.18
N LEU A 97 6.94 7.25 2.56
CA LEU A 97 7.54 6.74 1.33
C LEU A 97 8.17 5.36 1.54
N ARG A 98 8.85 5.14 2.67
CA ARG A 98 9.43 3.84 3.02
C ARG A 98 8.38 2.74 3.22
N ASP A 99 7.27 3.03 3.89
CA ASP A 99 6.15 2.08 4.06
C ASP A 99 5.48 1.75 2.72
N LEU A 100 5.43 2.72 1.80
CA LEU A 100 4.91 2.53 0.45
C LEU A 100 5.83 1.61 -0.38
N GLU A 101 7.14 1.88 -0.38
CA GLU A 101 8.14 1.05 -1.06
C GLU A 101 8.18 -0.38 -0.52
N GLU A 102 8.05 -0.55 0.81
CA GLU A 102 8.01 -1.88 1.43
C GLU A 102 6.77 -2.67 0.99
N ARG A 103 5.59 -2.03 0.92
CA ARG A 103 4.37 -2.67 0.37
C ARG A 103 4.50 -3.02 -1.11
N GLU A 104 5.01 -2.12 -1.93
CA GLU A 104 5.22 -2.38 -3.36
C GLU A 104 6.22 -3.54 -3.57
N TYR A 105 7.27 -3.60 -2.74
CA TYR A 105 8.24 -4.69 -2.75
C TYR A 105 7.61 -6.02 -2.31
N GLU A 106 6.78 -6.02 -1.25
CA GLU A 106 6.04 -7.21 -0.82
C GLU A 106 5.05 -7.68 -1.89
N GLU A 107 4.32 -6.78 -2.55
CA GLU A 107 3.43 -7.10 -3.65
C GLU A 107 4.19 -7.67 -4.85
N GLN A 108 5.34 -7.09 -5.23
CA GLN A 108 6.21 -7.63 -6.27
C GLN A 108 6.78 -9.00 -5.90
N MET A 109 7.19 -9.20 -4.64
CA MET A 109 7.70 -10.48 -4.14
C MET A 109 6.60 -11.54 -4.10
N LEU A 110 5.36 -11.18 -3.76
CA LEU A 110 4.19 -12.05 -3.82
C LEU A 110 3.88 -12.44 -5.27
N TRP A 111 3.99 -11.49 -6.20
CA TRP A 111 3.87 -11.77 -7.64
C TRP A 111 4.98 -12.69 -8.15
N ALA A 112 6.21 -12.51 -7.69
CA ALA A 112 7.35 -13.33 -8.08
C ALA A 112 7.30 -14.74 -7.45
N ARG A 113 6.60 -14.92 -6.32
CA ARG A 113 6.52 -16.18 -5.57
C ARG A 113 5.48 -17.18 -6.06
N GLY A 114 4.70 -16.85 -7.10
CA GLY A 114 3.62 -17.71 -7.55
C GLY A 114 2.40 -17.64 -6.64
N MET A 115 1.48 -18.60 -6.80
CA MET A 115 0.17 -18.56 -6.14
C MET A 115 0.29 -18.71 -4.61
N ALA A 116 -0.43 -17.89 -3.84
CA ALA A 116 -0.42 -18.00 -2.39
C ALA A 116 -0.90 -19.39 -1.93
N ASN A 117 -0.23 -19.99 -0.94
CA ASN A 117 -0.57 -21.34 -0.44
C ASN A 117 -2.05 -21.49 -0.02
N SER A 118 -2.63 -20.43 0.53
CA SER A 118 -4.05 -20.42 0.92
C SER A 118 -4.99 -20.48 -0.29
N GLU A 119 -4.63 -19.82 -1.39
CA GLU A 119 -5.36 -19.88 -2.65
C GLU A 119 -5.17 -21.24 -3.31
N LYS A 120 -3.95 -21.77 -3.33
CA LYS A 120 -3.63 -23.11 -3.85
C LYS A 120 -4.52 -24.18 -3.22
N LYS A 121 -4.66 -24.17 -1.88
CA LYS A 121 -5.57 -25.08 -1.15
C LYS A 121 -7.04 -24.92 -1.51
N LYS A 122 -7.49 -23.69 -1.78
CA LYS A 122 -8.88 -23.44 -2.20
C LYS A 122 -9.14 -23.97 -3.61
N ILE A 123 -8.19 -23.79 -4.53
CA ILE A 123 -8.28 -24.35 -5.89
C ILE A 123 -8.22 -25.88 -5.84
N GLU A 124 -7.35 -26.46 -5.02
CA GLU A 124 -7.26 -27.90 -4.81
C GLU A 124 -8.60 -28.48 -4.33
N ALA A 125 -9.23 -27.88 -3.32
CA ALA A 125 -10.56 -28.28 -2.86
C ALA A 125 -11.64 -28.15 -3.96
N ALA A 126 -11.56 -27.13 -4.82
CA ALA A 126 -12.46 -26.99 -5.95
C ALA A 126 -12.24 -28.09 -7.01
N LEU A 127 -10.99 -28.47 -7.27
CA LEU A 127 -10.64 -29.57 -8.18
C LEU A 127 -11.11 -30.93 -7.64
N ASP A 128 -11.01 -31.17 -6.33
CA ASP A 128 -11.54 -32.38 -5.69
C ASP A 128 -13.05 -32.53 -5.88
N VAL A 129 -13.81 -31.42 -5.74
CA VAL A 129 -15.25 -31.41 -6.01
C VAL A 129 -15.55 -31.74 -7.48
N MET A 130 -14.68 -31.33 -8.40
CA MET A 130 -14.81 -31.59 -9.83
C MET A 130 -14.42 -33.02 -10.23
N ALA A 131 -13.49 -33.67 -9.51
CA ALA A 131 -12.95 -34.98 -9.86
C ALA A 131 -14.02 -36.09 -9.93
N GLY A 132 -15.11 -35.96 -9.16
CA GLY A 132 -16.24 -36.90 -9.17
C GLY A 132 -17.39 -36.52 -10.12
N ARG A 133 -17.20 -35.54 -11.01
CA ARG A 133 -18.28 -34.96 -11.82
C ARG A 133 -18.01 -35.08 -13.31
N ASP A 134 -19.10 -35.17 -14.08
CA ASP A 134 -19.04 -35.02 -15.52
C ASP A 134 -19.23 -33.55 -15.91
N LEU A 135 -18.17 -32.95 -16.46
CA LEU A 135 -18.08 -31.54 -16.79
C LEU A 135 -18.45 -31.34 -18.25
N GLY A 136 -19.47 -30.52 -18.51
CA GLY A 136 -19.88 -30.17 -19.87
C GLY A 136 -19.02 -29.02 -20.41
N PHE A 137 -17.89 -29.34 -21.03
CA PHE A 137 -17.05 -28.33 -21.70
C PHE A 137 -17.66 -27.87 -23.02
N THR A 138 -17.52 -26.58 -23.33
CA THR A 138 -17.91 -26.01 -24.62
C THR A 138 -16.69 -25.40 -25.29
N TRP A 139 -16.39 -25.84 -26.51
CA TRP A 139 -15.15 -25.52 -27.21
C TRP A 139 -15.35 -24.39 -28.22
N GLY A 140 -15.20 -23.16 -27.75
CA GLY A 140 -15.18 -21.95 -28.59
C GLY A 140 -13.79 -21.32 -28.70
N SER A 141 -13.64 -20.36 -29.60
CA SER A 141 -12.40 -19.56 -29.72
C SER A 141 -12.15 -18.64 -28.51
N ASN A 142 -13.20 -18.30 -27.78
CA ASN A 142 -13.15 -17.57 -26.52
C ASN A 142 -13.38 -18.52 -25.34
N TRP A 143 -12.86 -18.17 -24.16
CA TRP A 143 -13.14 -18.91 -22.93
C TRP A 143 -14.64 -19.00 -22.66
N GLN A 144 -15.14 -20.23 -22.56
CA GLN A 144 -16.49 -20.56 -22.17
C GLN A 144 -16.47 -21.20 -20.78
N LYS A 145 -17.47 -20.94 -19.95
CA LYS A 145 -17.62 -21.62 -18.66
C LYS A 145 -17.99 -23.09 -18.89
N ALA A 146 -17.44 -24.01 -18.11
CA ALA A 146 -17.89 -25.39 -18.15
C ALA A 146 -19.21 -25.54 -17.36
N HIS A 147 -20.05 -26.46 -17.83
CA HIS A 147 -21.33 -26.79 -17.21
C HIS A 147 -21.18 -27.96 -16.22
N ASN A 148 -22.17 -28.14 -15.35
CA ASN A 148 -22.27 -29.23 -14.37
C ASN A 148 -21.18 -29.31 -13.28
N ALA A 149 -20.34 -28.28 -13.13
CA ALA A 149 -19.29 -28.22 -12.11
C ALA A 149 -19.77 -27.92 -10.67
N ASN A 150 -21.08 -27.68 -10.46
CA ASN A 150 -21.69 -27.26 -9.19
C ASN A 150 -20.98 -26.07 -8.52
N THR A 151 -21.03 -24.92 -9.17
CA THR A 151 -20.23 -23.75 -8.83
C THR A 151 -20.48 -23.16 -7.43
N SER A 152 -21.57 -23.54 -6.75
CA SER A 152 -21.80 -23.15 -5.35
C SER A 152 -20.84 -23.83 -4.38
N GLN A 153 -20.34 -25.03 -4.71
CA GLN A 153 -19.37 -25.78 -3.89
C GLN A 153 -17.92 -25.43 -4.22
N LEU A 154 -17.67 -24.71 -5.31
CA LEU A 154 -16.32 -24.36 -5.78
C LEU A 154 -15.75 -23.10 -5.12
N GLY A 155 -16.38 -22.55 -4.08
CA GLY A 155 -15.79 -21.47 -3.28
C GLY A 155 -15.47 -20.17 -4.05
N GLY A 156 -16.21 -19.87 -5.14
CA GLY A 156 -15.94 -18.71 -5.99
C GLY A 156 -15.05 -18.98 -7.20
N TYR A 157 -14.70 -20.24 -7.46
CA TYR A 157 -13.98 -20.66 -8.67
C TYR A 157 -14.91 -21.26 -9.72
N LYS A 158 -14.52 -21.16 -10.99
CA LYS A 158 -15.22 -21.78 -12.11
C LYS A 158 -14.26 -22.40 -13.12
N PRO A 159 -14.52 -23.64 -13.58
CA PRO A 159 -13.83 -24.20 -14.73
C PRO A 159 -14.28 -23.51 -16.02
N GLY A 160 -13.34 -23.35 -16.94
CA GLY A 160 -13.60 -22.88 -18.30
C GLY A 160 -12.83 -23.68 -19.34
N SER A 161 -13.27 -23.59 -20.58
CA SER A 161 -12.68 -24.24 -21.75
C SER A 161 -12.58 -23.28 -22.93
N ARG A 162 -11.53 -23.42 -23.74
CA ARG A 162 -11.43 -22.81 -25.07
C ARG A 162 -10.72 -23.76 -26.03
N LYS A 163 -10.86 -23.51 -27.32
CA LYS A 163 -10.13 -24.20 -28.39
C LYS A 163 -9.50 -23.17 -29.31
N ASP A 164 -8.22 -23.35 -29.61
CA ASP A 164 -7.51 -22.48 -30.54
C ASP A 164 -8.07 -22.59 -31.96
N SER A 165 -8.22 -21.44 -32.61
CA SER A 165 -8.76 -21.36 -33.98
C SER A 165 -7.79 -21.87 -35.03
N ALA A 166 -6.48 -21.77 -34.79
CA ALA A 166 -5.45 -22.21 -35.71
C ALA A 166 -5.23 -23.73 -35.62
N ALA A 167 -4.99 -24.38 -36.75
CA ALA A 167 -4.59 -25.77 -36.79
C ALA A 167 -3.07 -25.91 -36.53
N PRO A 168 -2.61 -26.94 -35.77
CA PRO A 168 -3.42 -27.95 -35.09
C PRO A 168 -4.16 -27.37 -33.88
N HIS A 169 -5.45 -27.70 -33.74
CA HIS A 169 -6.27 -27.20 -32.64
C HIS A 169 -5.71 -27.67 -31.30
N LYS A 170 -5.51 -26.71 -30.40
CA LYS A 170 -5.21 -26.97 -28.99
C LYS A 170 -6.46 -26.73 -28.16
N TYR A 171 -6.70 -27.62 -27.22
CA TYR A 171 -7.80 -27.56 -26.28
C TYR A 171 -7.25 -27.09 -24.94
N HIS A 172 -7.80 -26.01 -24.41
CA HIS A 172 -7.35 -25.43 -23.16
C HIS A 172 -8.47 -25.55 -22.13
N VAL A 173 -8.11 -25.97 -20.93
CA VAL A 173 -8.98 -25.94 -19.76
C VAL A 173 -8.32 -25.08 -18.69
N GLY A 174 -9.12 -24.35 -17.92
CA GLY A 174 -8.58 -23.50 -16.87
C GLY A 174 -9.53 -23.33 -15.70
N ILE A 175 -8.97 -22.95 -14.55
CA ILE A 175 -9.71 -22.50 -13.37
C ILE A 175 -9.66 -20.98 -13.30
N PHE A 176 -10.81 -20.35 -13.14
CA PHE A 176 -10.96 -18.89 -13.07
C PHE A 176 -11.56 -18.50 -11.74
N SER A 177 -11.24 -17.28 -11.28
CA SER A 177 -12.09 -16.60 -10.31
C SER A 177 -13.45 -16.29 -10.95
N ALA A 178 -14.50 -16.31 -10.13
CA ALA A 178 -15.85 -16.05 -10.59
C ALA A 178 -16.49 -14.89 -9.83
N ALA A 179 -17.10 -13.98 -10.59
CA ALA A 179 -17.94 -12.91 -10.08
C ALA A 179 -19.26 -12.93 -10.84
N ASN A 180 -20.38 -12.74 -10.13
CA ASN A 180 -21.73 -12.71 -10.74
C ASN A 180 -22.02 -13.88 -11.70
N LYS A 181 -21.58 -15.10 -11.31
CA LYS A 181 -21.73 -16.35 -12.09
C LYS A 181 -20.94 -16.41 -13.41
N ASN A 182 -20.05 -15.45 -13.68
CA ASN A 182 -19.19 -15.42 -14.87
C ASN A 182 -17.71 -15.64 -14.49
N ILE A 183 -16.94 -16.20 -15.42
CA ILE A 183 -15.47 -16.27 -15.31
C ILE A 183 -14.89 -14.85 -15.42
N GLN A 184 -13.82 -14.56 -14.69
CA GLN A 184 -13.16 -13.26 -14.68
C GLN A 184 -11.67 -13.40 -14.99
N GLY A 185 -11.14 -12.43 -15.74
CA GLY A 185 -9.70 -12.32 -15.98
C GLY A 185 -9.08 -13.51 -16.72
N LYS A 186 -7.81 -13.78 -16.39
CA LYS A 186 -7.02 -14.90 -16.92
C LYS A 186 -7.21 -16.16 -16.07
N PRO A 187 -6.98 -17.37 -16.62
CA PRO A 187 -7.00 -18.57 -15.80
C PRO A 187 -5.91 -18.50 -14.73
N LEU A 188 -6.27 -18.87 -13.50
CA LEU A 188 -5.36 -19.01 -12.37
C LEU A 188 -4.49 -20.27 -12.52
N VAL A 189 -5.08 -21.29 -13.13
CA VAL A 189 -4.41 -22.55 -13.50
C VAL A 189 -4.92 -22.93 -14.88
N GLU A 190 -4.03 -23.35 -15.78
CA GLU A 190 -4.36 -23.75 -17.14
C GLU A 190 -3.66 -25.06 -17.50
N ALA A 191 -4.36 -25.90 -18.28
CA ALA A 191 -3.80 -27.08 -18.91
C ALA A 191 -4.16 -27.12 -20.39
N GLU A 192 -3.22 -27.59 -21.22
CA GLU A 192 -3.35 -27.70 -22.67
C GLU A 192 -3.38 -29.16 -23.11
N PHE A 193 -4.20 -29.46 -24.12
CA PHE A 193 -4.32 -30.78 -24.74
C PHE A 193 -4.32 -30.68 -26.27
N SER A 194 -3.71 -31.67 -26.93
CA SER A 194 -3.72 -31.80 -28.38
C SER A 194 -5.01 -32.42 -28.95
N LYS A 195 -5.88 -32.93 -28.06
CA LYS A 195 -7.17 -33.57 -28.36
C LYS A 195 -8.15 -33.17 -27.28
N GLU A 196 -9.45 -33.29 -27.56
CA GLU A 196 -10.49 -33.03 -26.57
C GLU A 196 -10.34 -33.96 -25.36
N PRO A 197 -10.09 -33.43 -24.14
CA PRO A 197 -9.91 -34.24 -22.95
C PRO A 197 -11.27 -34.67 -22.36
N THR A 198 -11.29 -35.80 -21.69
CA THR A 198 -12.38 -36.17 -20.79
C THR A 198 -12.40 -35.29 -19.53
N SER A 199 -13.55 -35.23 -18.84
CA SER A 199 -13.71 -34.52 -17.55
C SER A 199 -12.59 -34.89 -16.57
N LYS A 200 -12.30 -36.19 -16.41
CA LYS A 200 -11.24 -36.69 -15.53
C LYS A 200 -9.84 -36.22 -15.95
N GLN A 201 -9.51 -36.35 -17.24
CA GLN A 201 -8.21 -35.91 -17.76
C GLN A 201 -7.99 -34.40 -17.58
N ALA A 202 -9.04 -33.60 -17.77
CA ALA A 202 -9.01 -32.17 -17.54
C ALA A 202 -8.70 -31.84 -16.07
N VAL A 203 -9.37 -32.49 -15.11
CA VAL A 203 -9.12 -32.28 -13.68
C VAL A 203 -7.70 -32.73 -13.29
N ASP A 204 -7.27 -33.92 -13.71
CA ASP A 204 -5.94 -34.46 -13.38
C ASP A 204 -4.80 -33.54 -13.90
N ALA A 205 -4.98 -32.98 -15.10
CA ALA A 205 -4.01 -32.04 -15.65
C ALA A 205 -4.02 -30.68 -14.93
N LEU A 206 -5.19 -30.20 -14.50
CA LEU A 206 -5.30 -28.98 -13.70
C LEU A 206 -4.66 -29.14 -12.32
N VAL A 207 -4.83 -30.29 -11.66
CA VAL A 207 -4.11 -30.61 -10.40
C VAL A 207 -2.60 -30.60 -10.64
N SER A 208 -2.14 -31.20 -11.74
CA SER A 208 -0.72 -31.21 -12.11
C SER A 208 -0.18 -29.81 -12.40
N ALA A 209 -0.99 -28.94 -13.03
CA ALA A 209 -0.63 -27.56 -13.31
C ALA A 209 -0.60 -26.71 -12.02
N LEU A 210 -1.58 -26.89 -11.12
CA LEU A 210 -1.62 -26.24 -9.81
C LEU A 210 -0.38 -26.57 -8.98
N ASN A 211 0.11 -27.81 -9.03
CA ASN A 211 1.30 -28.21 -8.30
C ASN A 211 2.59 -27.57 -8.83
N LYS A 212 2.61 -27.13 -10.09
CA LYS A 212 3.74 -26.44 -10.73
C LYS A 212 3.68 -24.91 -10.57
N ALA A 213 2.50 -24.38 -10.27
CA ALA A 213 2.25 -22.97 -9.97
C ALA A 213 2.56 -22.63 -8.51
#